data_AF-A0A920HKB0-F1
#
_entry.id   AF-A0A920HKB0-F1
#
_cell.length_a   1.000
_cell.length_b   1.000
_cell.length_c   1.000
_cell.angle_alpha   90.00
_cell.angle_beta   90.00
_cell.angle_gamma   90.00
#
_symmetry.space_group_name_H-M   'P 1'
#
loop_
_entity.id
_entity.type
_entity.pdbx_description
1 polymer ?
#
loop_
_entity_poly.entity_id
_entity_poly.type
_entity_poly.pdbx_seq_one_letter_code
_entity_poly.pdbx_strand_id
1 'polypeptide(L)'
;MFQQDSISVPILGLIENMAYFKTDESDTRHYIFGESGVKYLSKDLNINFLGEIPIFQSLREASDFGRPGSLQESTDVSNIFEEISKNMVEQLLIRNKELPPTKIVEITNLVGCSAIKK
;
A
#
# COMPACT_ATOMS: atom_id res chain seq x y z
N MET A 1 13.60 2.25 7.28
CA MET A 1 12.57 2.45 8.32
C MET A 1 11.86 1.13 8.65
N PHE A 2 11.25 0.44 7.70
CA PHE A 2 10.44 -0.77 7.97
C PHE A 2 11.21 -2.04 8.34
N GLN A 3 12.52 -2.08 8.12
CA GLN A 3 13.41 -3.19 8.50
C GLN A 3 14.32 -2.84 9.68
N GLN A 4 14.02 -1.77 10.44
CA GLN A 4 14.77 -1.48 11.64
C GLN A 4 14.50 -2.57 12.68
N ASP A 5 15.53 -3.06 13.36
CA ASP A 5 15.40 -4.11 14.39
C ASP A 5 14.41 -3.74 15.50
N SER A 6 14.22 -2.44 15.75
CA SER A 6 13.25 -1.89 16.71
C SER A 6 11.79 -2.00 16.25
N ILE A 7 11.53 -2.21 14.97
CA ILE A 7 10.20 -2.34 14.37
C ILE A 7 10.15 -3.70 13.67
N SER A 8 10.06 -4.77 14.47
CA SER A 8 9.98 -6.16 14.00
C SER A 8 8.54 -6.54 13.61
N VAL A 9 7.97 -5.81 12.65
CA VAL A 9 6.60 -6.08 12.15
C VAL A 9 6.69 -6.75 10.78
N PRO A 10 6.06 -7.93 10.61
CA PRO A 10 6.03 -8.60 9.31
C PRO A 10 5.33 -7.74 8.25
N ILE A 11 6.01 -7.54 7.11
CA ILE A 11 5.49 -6.79 5.98
C ILE A 11 4.79 -7.76 5.03
N LEU A 12 3.49 -7.59 4.81
CA LEU A 12 2.70 -8.44 3.91
C LEU A 12 2.92 -8.09 2.44
N GLY A 13 3.16 -6.81 2.16
CA GLY A 13 3.43 -6.33 0.81
C GLY A 13 3.45 -4.81 0.71
N LEU A 14 3.71 -4.32 -0.50
CA LEU A 14 3.75 -2.91 -0.83
C LEU A 14 2.62 -2.55 -1.81
N ILE A 15 2.05 -1.36 -1.63
CA ILE A 15 1.05 -0.78 -2.53
C ILE A 15 1.61 0.54 -3.07
N GLU A 16 1.53 0.75 -4.38
CA GLU A 16 1.89 2.02 -5.01
C GLU A 16 0.69 2.96 -5.00
N ASN A 17 0.69 3.96 -4.11
CA ASN A 17 -0.36 4.97 -4.09
C ASN A 17 -0.09 6.09 -5.11
N MET A 18 -1.14 6.64 -5.71
CA MET A 18 -1.07 7.70 -6.72
C MET A 18 -0.18 7.35 -7.92
N ALA A 19 -0.23 6.10 -8.39
CA ALA A 19 0.69 5.57 -9.39
C ALA A 19 0.60 6.27 -10.75
N TYR A 20 -0.61 6.56 -11.21
CA TYR A 20 -0.85 7.28 -12.46
C TYR A 20 -2.19 7.99 -12.43
N PHE A 21 -2.38 8.91 -13.37
CA PHE A 21 -3.64 9.58 -13.65
C PHE A 21 -4.16 9.15 -15.03
N LYS A 22 -5.48 8.97 -15.16
CA LYS A 22 -6.17 8.64 -16.41
C LYS A 22 -7.43 9.51 -16.49
N THR A 23 -7.76 9.98 -17.70
CA THR A 23 -9.03 10.68 -17.96
C THR A 23 -10.08 9.70 -18.47
N ASP A 24 -11.36 9.97 -18.24
CA ASP A 24 -12.46 9.10 -18.71
C ASP A 24 -12.52 9.01 -20.26
N GLU A 25 -11.95 10.02 -20.93
CA GLU A 25 -11.92 10.15 -22.40
C GLU A 25 -10.78 9.36 -23.07
N SER A 26 -9.81 8.86 -22.29
CA SER A 26 -8.61 8.19 -22.85
C SER A 26 -8.08 7.12 -21.90
N ASP A 27 -7.73 5.95 -22.44
CA ASP A 27 -7.06 4.89 -21.67
C ASP A 27 -5.56 5.17 -21.44
N THR A 28 -5.10 6.36 -21.81
CA THR A 28 -3.69 6.76 -21.62
C THR A 28 -3.40 7.00 -20.15
N ARG A 29 -2.39 6.29 -19.63
CA ARG A 29 -1.89 6.48 -18.27
C ARG A 29 -0.82 7.58 -18.24
N HIS A 30 -0.99 8.54 -17.35
CA HIS A 30 -0.06 9.64 -17.11
C HIS A 30 0.65 9.47 -15.76
N TYR A 31 1.95 9.21 -15.79
CA TYR A 31 2.78 8.96 -14.61
C TYR A 31 3.42 10.27 -14.08
N ILE A 32 2.62 11.10 -13.42
CA ILE A 32 3.04 12.44 -12.97
C ILE A 32 4.04 12.43 -11.80
N PHE A 33 4.17 11.30 -11.09
CA PHE A 33 5.09 11.11 -9.96
C PHE A 33 6.20 10.09 -10.24
N GLY A 34 6.37 9.69 -11.51
CA GLY A 34 7.23 8.58 -11.91
C GLY A 34 6.44 7.28 -12.08
N GLU A 35 7.10 6.27 -12.65
CA GLU A 35 6.48 5.01 -13.05
C GLU A 35 7.08 3.83 -12.28
N SER A 36 6.21 2.97 -11.71
CA SER A 36 6.57 1.67 -11.14
C SER A 36 7.61 1.71 -10.00
N GLY A 37 7.72 2.82 -9.27
CA GLY A 37 8.78 3.00 -8.27
C GLY A 37 8.68 1.98 -7.13
N VAL A 38 7.47 1.74 -6.61
CA VAL A 38 7.23 0.78 -5.53
C VAL A 38 7.34 -0.64 -6.04
N LYS A 39 6.93 -0.89 -7.29
CA LYS A 39 7.08 -2.20 -7.94
C LYS A 39 8.55 -2.61 -8.10
N TYR A 40 9.46 -1.68 -8.39
CA TYR A 40 10.89 -1.99 -8.41
C TYR A 40 11.43 -2.19 -6.99
N LEU A 41 11.04 -1.33 -6.05
CA LEU A 41 11.43 -1.47 -4.65
C LEU A 41 10.98 -2.81 -4.04
N SER A 42 9.80 -3.30 -4.41
CA SER A 42 9.29 -4.59 -3.96
C SER A 42 10.20 -5.73 -4.40
N LYS A 43 10.75 -5.66 -5.62
CA LYS A 43 11.71 -6.64 -6.12
C LYS A 43 13.04 -6.55 -5.39
N ASP A 44 13.56 -5.34 -5.20
CA ASP A 44 14.84 -5.12 -4.53
C ASP A 44 14.83 -5.60 -3.07
N LEU A 45 13.70 -5.41 -2.39
CA LEU A 45 13.51 -5.84 -1.00
C LEU A 45 12.98 -7.27 -0.87
N ASN A 46 12.67 -7.94 -1.98
CA ASN A 46 12.00 -9.24 -2.02
C ASN A 46 10.70 -9.26 -1.18
N ILE A 47 9.89 -8.22 -1.34
CA ILE A 47 8.57 -8.04 -0.73
C ILE A 47 7.51 -8.10 -1.83
N ASN A 48 6.36 -8.69 -1.53
CA ASN A 48 5.27 -8.80 -2.50
C ASN A 48 4.71 -7.43 -2.89
N PHE A 49 4.45 -7.25 -4.18
CA PHE A 49 3.70 -6.10 -4.68
C PHE A 49 2.22 -6.45 -4.70
N LEU A 50 1.42 -5.71 -3.94
CA LEU A 50 -0.02 -5.99 -3.79
C LEU A 50 -0.87 -5.30 -4.87
N GLY A 51 -0.37 -4.19 -5.43
CA GLY A 51 -1.03 -3.45 -6.51
C GLY A 51 -0.70 -1.97 -6.51
N GLU A 52 -1.32 -1.26 -7.44
CA GLU A 52 -1.20 0.18 -7.62
C GLU A 52 -2.57 0.85 -7.58
N ILE A 53 -2.65 2.03 -6.98
CA ILE A 53 -3.87 2.84 -6.87
C ILE A 53 -3.65 4.12 -7.69
N PRO A 54 -4.41 4.34 -8.76
CA PRO A 54 -4.32 5.56 -9.55
C PRO A 54 -5.03 6.74 -8.87
N ILE A 55 -4.77 7.93 -9.40
CA ILE A 55 -5.44 9.16 -9.00
C ILE A 55 -6.75 9.26 -9.75
N PHE A 56 -7.85 8.95 -9.06
CA PHE A 56 -9.19 9.22 -9.55
C PHE A 56 -9.78 10.44 -8.84
N GLN A 57 -10.35 11.37 -9.62
CA GLN A 57 -11.04 12.53 -9.06
C GLN A 57 -12.21 12.10 -8.16
N SER A 58 -12.99 11.11 -8.60
CA SER A 58 -14.09 10.54 -7.84
C SER A 58 -13.63 9.96 -6.49
N LEU A 59 -12.46 9.29 -6.46
CA LEU A 59 -11.90 8.75 -5.21
C LEU A 59 -11.49 9.84 -4.22
N ARG A 60 -10.88 10.93 -4.71
CA ARG A 60 -10.54 12.10 -3.88
C ARG A 60 -11.80 12.72 -3.29
N GLU A 61 -12.77 13.06 -4.15
CA GLU A 61 -14.00 13.72 -3.73
C GLU A 61 -14.78 12.85 -2.74
N ALA A 62 -14.93 11.56 -3.04
CA ALA A 62 -15.59 10.63 -2.13
C ALA A 62 -14.90 10.58 -0.76
N SER A 63 -13.56 10.58 -0.72
CA SER A 63 -12.78 10.64 0.52
C SER A 63 -13.03 11.94 1.30
N ASP A 64 -13.08 13.09 0.63
CA ASP A 64 -13.37 14.38 1.25
C ASP A 64 -14.78 14.42 1.87
N PHE A 65 -15.75 13.74 1.24
CA PHE A 65 -17.12 13.61 1.75
C PHE A 65 -17.30 12.47 2.77
N GLY A 66 -16.24 11.75 3.15
CA GLY A 66 -16.32 10.62 4.08
C GLY A 66 -17.04 9.40 3.51
N ARG A 67 -17.08 9.24 2.19
CA ARG A 67 -17.65 8.11 1.47
C ARG A 67 -16.51 7.31 0.82
N PRO A 68 -16.13 6.14 1.33
CA PRO A 68 -15.03 5.38 0.74
C PRO A 68 -15.31 5.06 -0.74
N GLY A 69 -14.41 5.46 -1.63
CA GLY A 69 -14.54 5.17 -3.07
C GLY A 69 -14.59 3.67 -3.38
N SER A 70 -14.01 2.84 -2.50
CA SER A 70 -14.05 1.37 -2.59
C SER A 70 -15.45 0.77 -2.41
N LEU A 71 -16.39 1.48 -1.78
CA LEU A 71 -17.78 1.02 -1.59
C LEU A 71 -18.69 1.39 -2.76
N GLN A 72 -18.19 2.10 -3.76
CA GLN A 72 -18.95 2.41 -4.97
C GLN A 72 -18.90 1.20 -5.90
N GLU A 73 -20.02 0.49 -6.02
CA GLU A 73 -20.11 -0.71 -6.84
C GLU A 73 -19.84 -0.43 -8.32
N SER A 74 -19.24 -1.40 -9.00
CA SER A 74 -19.00 -1.39 -10.45
C SER A 74 -18.13 -0.22 -10.94
N THR A 75 -17.20 0.26 -10.12
CA THR A 75 -16.21 1.28 -10.51
C THR A 75 -14.84 0.65 -10.72
N ASP A 76 -13.98 1.28 -11.53
CA ASP A 76 -12.57 0.87 -11.65
C ASP A 76 -11.87 0.87 -10.29
N VAL A 77 -12.23 1.84 -9.44
CA VAL A 77 -11.76 1.94 -8.05
C VAL A 77 -12.11 0.68 -7.26
N SER A 78 -13.38 0.24 -7.27
CA SER A 78 -13.79 -0.94 -6.49
C SER A 78 -13.05 -2.19 -6.94
N ASN A 79 -12.84 -2.36 -8.25
CA ASN A 79 -12.13 -3.52 -8.81
C ASN A 79 -10.66 -3.54 -8.36
N ILE A 80 -9.97 -2.39 -8.38
CA ILE A 80 -8.58 -2.26 -7.93
C ILE A 80 -8.47 -2.59 -6.43
N PHE A 81 -9.36 -2.05 -5.61
CA PHE A 81 -9.36 -2.34 -4.17
C PHE A 81 -9.69 -3.81 -3.88
N GLU A 82 -10.58 -4.43 -4.66
CA GLU A 82 -10.89 -5.86 -4.55
C GLU A 82 -9.66 -6.73 -4.88
N GLU A 83 -8.94 -6.42 -5.95
CA GLU A 83 -7.71 -7.14 -6.34
C GLU A 83 -6.62 -7.00 -5.27
N ILE A 84 -6.36 -5.77 -4.81
CA ILE A 84 -5.40 -5.51 -3.72
C ILE A 84 -5.80 -6.27 -2.45
N SER A 85 -7.10 -6.30 -2.12
CA SER A 85 -7.60 -7.00 -0.94
C SER A 85 -7.40 -8.52 -1.05
N LYS A 86 -7.64 -9.11 -2.23
CA LYS A 86 -7.36 -10.54 -2.48
C LYS A 86 -5.87 -10.85 -2.29
N ASN A 87 -4.99 -10.05 -2.89
CA ASN A 87 -3.54 -10.20 -2.76
C ASN A 87 -3.10 -10.06 -1.29
N MET A 88 -3.65 -9.08 -0.56
CA MET A 88 -3.37 -8.89 0.86
C MET A 88 -3.80 -10.10 1.70
N VAL A 89 -4.99 -10.63 1.47
CA VAL A 89 -5.51 -11.81 2.19
C VAL A 89 -4.66 -13.04 1.91
N GLU A 90 -4.24 -13.26 0.66
CA GLU A 90 -3.32 -14.33 0.31
C GLU A 90 -2.02 -14.25 1.12
N GLN A 91 -1.39 -13.08 1.15
CA GLN A 91 -0.15 -12.87 1.91
C GLN A 91 -0.35 -13.01 3.42
N LEU A 92 -1.50 -12.58 3.94
CA LEU A 92 -1.86 -12.77 5.34
C LEU A 92 -2.00 -14.25 5.70
N LEU A 93 -2.64 -15.05 4.83
CA LEU A 93 -2.81 -16.49 5.04
C LEU A 93 -1.46 -17.23 5.02
N ILE A 94 -0.59 -16.90 4.05
CA ILE A 94 0.78 -17.44 3.98
C ILE A 94 1.54 -17.12 5.27
N ARG A 95 1.53 -15.85 5.67
CA ARG A 95 2.17 -15.43 6.92
C ARG A 95 1.64 -16.20 8.12
N ASN A 96 0.32 -16.39 8.23
CA ASN A 96 -0.28 -17.00 9.42
C ASN A 96 0.04 -18.49 9.51
N LYS A 97 0.34 -19.12 8.37
CA LYS A 97 0.81 -20.50 8.30
C LYS A 97 2.30 -20.63 8.64
N GLU A 98 3.12 -19.67 8.21
CA GLU A 98 4.58 -19.75 8.28
C GLU A 98 5.19 -19.12 9.54
N LEU A 99 4.54 -18.10 10.12
CA LEU A 99 5.05 -17.32 11.24
C LEU A 99 4.12 -17.41 12.45
N PRO A 100 4.68 -17.32 13.68
CA PRO A 100 3.88 -17.30 14.89
C PRO A 100 2.97 -16.06 14.96
N PRO A 101 1.95 -16.07 15.84
CA PRO A 101 1.09 -14.92 16.09
C PRO A 101 1.89 -13.64 16.37
N THR A 102 1.44 -12.52 15.81
CA THR A 102 2.04 -11.21 16.09
C THR A 102 1.94 -10.87 17.57
N LYS A 103 3.00 -10.26 18.10
CA LYS A 103 2.98 -9.58 19.39
C LYS A 103 2.73 -8.10 19.15
N ILE A 104 2.00 -7.47 20.07
CA ILE A 104 1.81 -6.02 20.06
C ILE A 104 3.20 -5.39 20.23
N VAL A 105 3.53 -4.43 19.37
CA VAL A 105 4.77 -3.66 19.52
C VAL A 105 4.59 -2.76 20.73
N GLU A 106 5.25 -3.08 21.84
CA GLU A 106 5.27 -2.24 23.02
C GLU A 106 6.13 -1.01 22.75
N ILE A 107 5.55 0.19 22.89
CA ILE A 107 6.28 1.45 22.80
C ILE A 107 7.09 1.59 24.09
N THR A 108 8.28 1.00 24.11
CA THR A 108 9.12 0.95 25.30
C THR A 108 10.01 2.18 25.48
N ASN A 109 10.08 3.08 24.48
CA ASN A 109 10.91 4.28 24.56
C ASN A 109 10.56 5.33 23.49
N LEU A 110 10.54 6.62 23.86
CA LEU A 110 10.42 7.80 22.96
C LEU A 110 11.62 7.98 22.00
N VAL A 111 12.43 6.94 21.78
CA VAL A 111 13.73 6.99 21.10
C VAL A 111 13.57 6.85 19.57
N GLY A 112 12.39 7.18 19.03
CA GLY A 112 12.15 7.29 17.58
C GLY A 112 12.82 8.51 16.93
N CYS A 113 13.40 9.40 17.73
CA CYS A 113 14.18 10.54 17.26
C CYS A 113 15.57 10.57 17.91
N SER A 114 16.35 9.50 17.80
CA SER A 114 17.80 9.65 17.95
C SER A 114 18.29 10.42 16.73
N ALA A 115 18.40 11.74 16.88
CA ALA A 115 19.07 12.61 15.91
C ALA A 115 20.36 11.95 15.46
N ILE A 116 20.53 11.84 14.14
CA ILE A 116 21.75 11.39 13.48
C ILE A 116 22.92 12.04 14.22
N LYS A 117 23.72 11.23 14.93
CA LYS A 117 24.99 11.72 15.48
C LYS A 117 25.86 12.07 14.27
N LYS A 118 26.21 13.35 14.20
CA LYS A 118 27.15 13.94 13.22
C LYS A 118 28.39 13.08 13.04
#